data_AF-A0A1Q8ADL2-F1
#
_entry.id   AF-A0A1Q8ADL2-F1
#
_cell.length_a   1.000
_cell.length_b   1.000
_cell.length_c   1.000
_cell.angle_alpha   90.00
_cell.angle_beta   90.00
_cell.angle_gamma   90.00
#
_symmetry.space_group_name_H-M   'P 1'
#
loop_
_entity.id
_entity.type
_entity.pdbx_description
1 polymer ?
#
loop_
_entity_poly.entity_id
_entity_poly.type
_entity_poly.pdbx_seq_one_letter_code
_entity_poly.pdbx_strand_id
1 'polypeptide(L)'
;KEQASVREIRRSAELARRYAHDAVSAPAPGTILTLTVAMEDAAANEGKDVVELFQTLVSAADRAIVRTREENPTNRAAGVVDAGARGLQLILEGVLESFTGKALPLTRIAPLAMPAGQPAMSQAPSWEGAYDVQFLVQRPTRPVAKVREEMLQFGADCVLVVGDETVMKVHVHTLKPDEIIRIGLTAGRVADVVVEDLDAMTAEHERATGIVVAPPSRGPAAPIGVVAVVPGDGFAAVARSLGATVLRGGATMNPSTEELLGAIREANARTVVVLPNDKNVVLAAQQAATHADVNVRVVVTHNVAQGMAALVAFDPSKKPNDVASEMAQVAERAHGIEVTHAIRDATIDGTHLHKGEAMALLDGKVVAHGDDEVSTLCEAARRLTETEVFTLYSGAGVDKARVAYAAQRLRAACPRASVEIVDGGQPHYPFIVAAE
;
A
#
# COMPACT_ATOMS: atom_id res chain seq x y z
N LYS A 1 -35.15 -12.73 -12.82
CA LYS A 1 -36.46 -12.22 -13.30
C LYS A 1 -36.47 -12.34 -14.82
N GLU A 2 -37.61 -12.69 -15.42
CA GLU A 2 -37.74 -12.80 -16.88
C GLU A 2 -38.18 -11.51 -17.57
N GLN A 3 -38.70 -10.53 -16.81
CA GLN A 3 -39.12 -9.22 -17.32
C GLN A 3 -38.59 -8.10 -16.40
N ALA A 4 -38.35 -6.93 -16.98
CA ALA A 4 -37.90 -5.73 -16.28
C ALA A 4 -38.73 -4.50 -16.72
N SER A 5 -39.23 -3.75 -15.75
CA SER A 5 -39.96 -2.50 -15.94
C SER A 5 -39.01 -1.30 -16.03
N VAL A 6 -39.51 -0.15 -16.53
CA VAL A 6 -38.80 1.15 -16.52
C VAL A 6 -38.25 1.47 -15.12
N ARG A 7 -39.05 1.23 -14.07
CA ARG A 7 -38.64 1.46 -12.67
C ARG A 7 -37.45 0.60 -12.26
N GLU A 8 -37.41 -0.66 -12.70
CA GLU A 8 -36.30 -1.57 -12.38
C GLU A 8 -35.03 -1.19 -13.13
N ILE A 9 -35.13 -0.80 -14.40
CA ILE A 9 -33.97 -0.35 -15.18
C ILE A 9 -33.40 0.94 -14.60
N ARG A 10 -34.26 1.88 -14.16
CA ARG A 10 -33.82 3.10 -13.45
C ARG A 10 -33.04 2.75 -12.19
N ARG A 11 -33.58 1.86 -11.37
CA ARG A 11 -32.89 1.35 -10.18
C ARG A 11 -31.56 0.69 -10.54
N SER A 12 -31.49 -0.05 -11.63
CA SER A 12 -30.24 -0.65 -12.10
C SER A 12 -29.20 0.38 -12.51
N ALA A 13 -29.58 1.53 -13.11
CA ALA A 13 -28.64 2.60 -13.41
C ALA A 13 -28.06 3.24 -12.12
N GLU A 14 -28.90 3.50 -11.12
CA GLU A 14 -28.46 3.99 -9.80
C GLU A 14 -27.54 2.99 -9.07
N LEU A 15 -27.85 1.69 -9.17
CA LEU A 15 -27.02 0.64 -8.60
C LEU A 15 -25.71 0.48 -9.36
N ALA A 16 -25.73 0.59 -10.70
CA ALA A 16 -24.53 0.49 -11.52
C ALA A 16 -23.52 1.59 -11.17
N ARG A 17 -23.98 2.84 -11.01
CA ARG A 17 -23.11 3.93 -10.53
C ARG A 17 -22.55 3.64 -9.15
N ARG A 18 -23.42 3.30 -8.17
CA ARG A 18 -22.99 3.01 -6.80
C ARG A 18 -21.94 1.90 -6.76
N TYR A 19 -22.25 0.76 -7.38
CA TYR A 19 -21.34 -0.38 -7.38
C TYR A 19 -20.06 -0.12 -8.16
N ALA A 20 -20.09 0.62 -9.28
CA ALA A 20 -18.88 0.98 -10.00
C ALA A 20 -17.98 1.92 -9.17
N HIS A 21 -18.56 2.86 -8.42
CA HIS A 21 -17.81 3.73 -7.52
C HIS A 21 -17.27 3.00 -6.29
N ASP A 22 -18.06 2.12 -5.68
CA ASP A 22 -17.65 1.34 -4.50
C ASP A 22 -16.57 0.30 -4.85
N ALA A 23 -16.55 -0.18 -6.10
CA ALA A 23 -15.60 -1.17 -6.59
C ALA A 23 -14.17 -0.63 -6.77
N VAL A 24 -14.00 0.69 -6.94
CA VAL A 24 -12.70 1.29 -7.26
C VAL A 24 -12.11 2.02 -6.06
N SER A 25 -10.82 1.79 -5.80
CA SER A 25 -10.10 2.40 -4.66
C SER A 25 -9.87 3.90 -4.84
N ALA A 26 -9.71 4.36 -6.08
CA ALA A 26 -9.48 5.76 -6.43
C ALA A 26 -10.35 6.16 -7.65
N PRO A 27 -11.60 6.59 -7.41
CA PRO A 27 -12.49 7.05 -8.48
C PRO A 27 -11.85 8.21 -9.27
N ALA A 28 -11.75 8.07 -10.59
CA ALA A 28 -11.18 9.11 -11.46
C ALA A 28 -12.19 9.57 -12.51
N PRO A 29 -12.31 10.89 -12.76
CA PRO A 29 -13.10 11.41 -13.87
C PRO A 29 -12.47 11.01 -15.20
N GLY A 30 -13.31 10.96 -16.23
CA GLY A 30 -12.96 10.52 -17.56
C GLY A 30 -12.72 9.02 -17.73
N THR A 31 -13.30 8.20 -16.84
CA THR A 31 -13.30 6.72 -16.90
C THR A 31 -14.72 6.21 -17.15
N ILE A 32 -14.93 4.88 -17.10
CA ILE A 32 -16.27 4.26 -17.07
C ILE A 32 -17.22 4.90 -16.06
N LEU A 33 -16.70 5.46 -14.96
CA LEU A 33 -17.50 6.17 -13.95
C LEU A 33 -18.23 7.38 -14.54
N THR A 34 -17.56 8.19 -15.39
CA THR A 34 -18.19 9.32 -16.08
C THR A 34 -19.42 8.86 -16.88
N LEU A 35 -19.35 7.67 -17.49
CA LEU A 35 -20.47 7.08 -18.20
C LEU A 35 -21.60 6.66 -17.25
N THR A 36 -21.28 6.01 -16.13
CA THR A 36 -22.31 5.57 -15.16
C THR A 36 -23.07 6.74 -14.52
N VAL A 37 -22.41 7.87 -14.28
CA VAL A 37 -23.07 9.11 -13.82
C VAL A 37 -24.03 9.62 -14.89
N ALA A 38 -23.58 9.72 -16.14
CA ALA A 38 -24.43 10.17 -17.23
C ALA A 38 -25.65 9.25 -17.46
N MET A 39 -25.49 7.94 -17.22
CA MET A 39 -26.57 6.96 -17.29
C MET A 39 -27.59 7.13 -16.16
N GLU A 40 -27.14 7.34 -14.92
CA GLU A 40 -28.04 7.60 -13.78
C GLU A 40 -28.85 8.89 -14.02
N ASP A 41 -28.18 9.98 -14.41
CA ASP A 41 -28.82 11.26 -14.70
C ASP A 41 -29.85 11.13 -15.84
N ALA A 42 -29.51 10.38 -16.89
CA ALA A 42 -30.40 10.09 -18.01
C ALA A 42 -31.62 9.26 -17.59
N ALA A 43 -31.40 8.26 -16.72
CA ALA A 43 -32.46 7.40 -16.21
C ALA A 43 -33.40 8.12 -15.23
N ALA A 44 -32.97 9.21 -14.61
CA ALA A 44 -33.79 10.00 -13.70
C ALA A 44 -34.99 10.66 -14.42
N ASN A 45 -34.89 10.91 -15.73
CA ASN A 45 -35.98 11.48 -16.53
C ASN A 45 -37.14 10.48 -16.75
N GLU A 46 -38.36 10.99 -16.86
CA GLU A 46 -39.55 10.18 -17.13
C GLU A 46 -39.57 9.72 -18.60
N GLY A 47 -39.07 8.51 -18.87
CA GLY A 47 -39.37 7.78 -20.12
C GLY A 47 -40.71 7.06 -20.01
N LYS A 48 -41.49 7.02 -21.10
CA LYS A 48 -42.82 6.38 -21.12
C LYS A 48 -42.72 4.86 -21.23
N ASP A 49 -41.66 4.35 -21.86
CA ASP A 49 -41.39 2.93 -22.02
C ASP A 49 -39.88 2.58 -21.98
N VAL A 50 -39.58 1.28 -22.03
CA VAL A 50 -38.21 0.74 -21.93
C VAL A 50 -37.34 1.17 -23.12
N VAL A 51 -37.91 1.26 -24.32
CA VAL A 51 -37.15 1.60 -25.54
C VAL A 51 -36.71 3.06 -25.48
N GLU A 52 -37.62 3.97 -25.12
CA GLU A 52 -37.33 5.39 -24.94
C GLU A 52 -36.26 5.63 -23.85
N LEU A 53 -36.31 4.85 -22.77
CA LEU A 53 -35.29 4.89 -21.72
C LEU A 53 -33.90 4.50 -22.28
N PHE A 54 -33.79 3.41 -23.04
CA PHE A 54 -32.51 3.00 -23.64
C PHE A 54 -32.01 4.00 -24.70
N GLN A 55 -32.90 4.63 -25.47
CA GLN A 55 -32.51 5.73 -26.39
C GLN A 55 -31.88 6.89 -25.62
N THR A 56 -32.44 7.24 -24.47
CA THR A 56 -31.92 8.30 -23.60
C THR A 56 -30.56 7.92 -23.00
N LEU A 57 -30.41 6.68 -22.53
CA LEU A 57 -29.15 6.14 -22.00
C LEU A 57 -28.04 6.14 -23.05
N VAL A 58 -28.31 5.63 -24.25
CA VAL A 58 -27.34 5.60 -25.36
C VAL A 58 -26.93 7.02 -25.75
N SER A 59 -27.90 7.94 -25.85
CA SER A 59 -27.61 9.34 -26.17
C SER A 59 -26.75 10.02 -25.10
N ALA A 60 -26.96 9.69 -23.83
CA ALA A 60 -26.15 10.20 -22.73
C ALA A 60 -24.74 9.59 -22.73
N ALA A 61 -24.62 8.29 -23.00
CA ALA A 61 -23.35 7.60 -23.13
C ALA A 61 -22.51 8.19 -24.28
N ASP A 62 -23.13 8.49 -25.43
CA ASP A 62 -22.43 9.08 -26.57
C ASP A 62 -21.86 10.49 -26.28
N ARG A 63 -22.58 11.30 -25.49
CA ARG A 63 -22.03 12.59 -25.03
C ARG A 63 -20.93 12.39 -23.97
N ALA A 64 -21.12 11.43 -23.08
CA ALA A 64 -20.18 11.17 -22.00
C ALA A 64 -18.86 10.55 -22.51
N ILE A 65 -18.87 9.78 -23.61
CA ILE A 65 -17.64 9.19 -24.14
C ILE A 65 -16.62 10.24 -24.56
N VAL A 66 -17.06 11.38 -25.10
CA VAL A 66 -16.18 12.51 -25.46
C VAL A 66 -15.51 13.07 -24.21
N ARG A 67 -16.26 13.22 -23.12
CA ARG A 67 -15.73 13.66 -21.83
C ARG A 67 -14.68 12.69 -21.27
N THR A 68 -14.76 11.39 -21.58
CA THR A 68 -13.71 10.45 -21.12
C THR A 68 -12.32 10.74 -21.68
N ARG A 69 -12.26 11.27 -22.90
CA ARG A 69 -11.02 11.78 -23.49
C ARG A 69 -10.59 13.09 -22.85
N GLU A 70 -11.54 13.98 -22.60
CA GLU A 70 -11.24 15.33 -22.13
C GLU A 70 -10.99 15.43 -20.63
N GLU A 71 -11.50 14.54 -19.79
CA GLU A 71 -11.39 14.64 -18.33
C GLU A 71 -10.18 13.86 -17.79
N ASN A 72 -9.77 12.80 -18.48
CA ASN A 72 -8.64 11.96 -18.08
C ASN A 72 -7.35 12.40 -18.79
N PRO A 73 -6.28 12.79 -18.07
CA PRO A 73 -5.02 13.24 -18.67
C PRO A 73 -4.37 12.22 -19.62
N THR A 74 -4.42 10.93 -19.28
CA THR A 74 -3.87 9.83 -20.08
C THR A 74 -4.62 9.68 -21.40
N ASN A 75 -5.95 9.61 -21.34
CA ASN A 75 -6.80 9.52 -22.53
C ASN A 75 -6.63 10.75 -23.43
N ARG A 76 -6.53 11.95 -22.84
CA ARG A 76 -6.30 13.20 -23.56
C ARG A 76 -4.97 13.17 -24.32
N ALA A 77 -3.88 12.77 -23.65
CA ALA A 77 -2.54 12.68 -24.24
C ALA A 77 -2.48 11.65 -25.37
N ALA A 78 -3.12 10.50 -25.18
CA ALA A 78 -3.21 9.43 -26.18
C ALA A 78 -4.19 9.74 -27.33
N GLY A 79 -5.03 10.75 -27.16
CA GLY A 79 -6.08 11.07 -28.13
C GLY A 79 -7.22 10.05 -28.20
N VAL A 80 -7.35 9.17 -27.19
CA VAL A 80 -8.34 8.08 -27.14
C VAL A 80 -9.45 8.38 -26.13
N VAL A 81 -10.51 7.57 -26.17
CA VAL A 81 -11.56 7.53 -25.14
C VAL A 81 -11.29 6.37 -24.18
N ASP A 82 -11.93 6.38 -23.01
CA ASP A 82 -11.82 5.27 -22.07
C ASP A 82 -12.40 3.98 -22.67
N ALA A 83 -11.60 2.90 -22.67
CA ALA A 83 -11.99 1.63 -23.30
C ALA A 83 -13.14 0.96 -22.54
N GLY A 84 -13.17 1.05 -21.21
CA GLY A 84 -14.25 0.50 -20.38
C GLY A 84 -15.58 1.21 -20.62
N ALA A 85 -15.54 2.54 -20.67
CA ALA A 85 -16.68 3.39 -21.02
C ALA A 85 -17.19 3.08 -22.44
N ARG A 86 -16.28 2.92 -23.41
CA ARG A 86 -16.65 2.57 -24.79
C ARG A 86 -17.30 1.19 -24.85
N GLY A 87 -16.78 0.22 -24.11
CA GLY A 87 -17.38 -1.11 -23.99
C GLY A 87 -18.81 -1.04 -23.45
N LEU A 88 -19.03 -0.29 -22.36
CA LEU A 88 -20.37 -0.10 -21.79
C LEU A 88 -21.33 0.62 -22.75
N GLN A 89 -20.85 1.64 -23.48
CA GLN A 89 -21.63 2.30 -24.54
C GLN A 89 -22.08 1.28 -25.60
N LEU A 90 -21.16 0.44 -26.11
CA LEU A 90 -21.49 -0.57 -27.12
C LEU A 90 -22.50 -1.60 -26.61
N ILE A 91 -22.45 -1.98 -25.33
CA ILE A 91 -23.46 -2.85 -24.71
C ILE A 91 -24.84 -2.17 -24.72
N LEU A 92 -24.93 -0.89 -24.33
CA LEU A 92 -26.19 -0.15 -24.35
C LEU A 92 -26.75 0.00 -25.76
N GLU A 93 -25.89 0.30 -26.75
CA GLU A 93 -26.27 0.34 -28.17
C GLU A 93 -26.81 -1.03 -28.61
N GLY A 94 -26.12 -2.12 -28.27
CA GLY A 94 -26.55 -3.48 -28.64
C GLY A 94 -27.91 -3.84 -28.07
N VAL A 95 -28.18 -3.47 -26.80
CA VAL A 95 -29.48 -3.69 -26.17
C VAL A 95 -30.56 -2.86 -26.86
N LEU A 96 -30.32 -1.58 -27.14
CA LEU A 96 -31.28 -0.72 -27.84
C LEU A 96 -31.60 -1.26 -29.23
N GLU A 97 -30.59 -1.63 -30.00
CA GLU A 97 -30.72 -2.16 -31.35
C GLU A 97 -31.51 -3.48 -31.35
N SER A 98 -31.34 -4.33 -30.33
CA SER A 98 -32.14 -5.56 -30.15
C SER A 98 -33.64 -5.31 -30.04
N PHE A 99 -34.07 -4.19 -29.45
CA PHE A 99 -35.49 -3.81 -29.41
C PHE A 99 -36.02 -3.32 -30.77
N THR A 100 -35.15 -2.79 -31.62
CA THR A 100 -35.53 -2.21 -32.93
C THR A 100 -35.35 -3.18 -34.10
N GLY A 101 -34.81 -4.38 -33.85
CA GLY A 101 -34.58 -5.42 -34.86
C GLY A 101 -33.45 -5.10 -35.84
N LYS A 102 -32.61 -4.12 -35.52
CA LYS A 102 -31.46 -3.72 -36.32
C LYS A 102 -30.19 -4.37 -35.76
N ALA A 103 -29.32 -4.85 -36.63
CA ALA A 103 -28.04 -5.43 -36.23
C ALA A 103 -26.96 -4.33 -36.19
N LEU A 104 -26.16 -4.29 -35.13
CA LEU A 104 -24.96 -3.44 -35.10
C LEU A 104 -23.95 -3.97 -36.12
N PRO A 105 -23.50 -3.14 -37.09
CA PRO A 105 -22.43 -3.54 -37.99
C PRO A 105 -21.16 -3.82 -37.20
N LEU A 106 -20.57 -5.01 -37.38
CA LEU A 106 -19.29 -5.40 -36.74
C LEU A 106 -18.14 -4.42 -37.07
N THR A 107 -18.28 -3.64 -38.14
CA THR A 107 -17.35 -2.55 -38.51
C THR A 107 -17.29 -1.42 -37.48
N ARG A 108 -18.29 -1.26 -36.61
CA ARG A 108 -18.22 -0.33 -35.46
C ARG A 108 -17.39 -0.85 -34.29
N ILE A 109 -17.10 -2.15 -34.28
CA ILE A 109 -16.30 -2.85 -33.27
C ILE A 109 -14.85 -3.03 -33.75
N ALA A 110 -14.59 -2.81 -35.04
CA ALA A 110 -13.24 -2.87 -35.60
C ALA A 110 -12.34 -1.84 -34.88
N PRO A 111 -11.10 -2.22 -34.50
CA PRO A 111 -10.15 -1.26 -33.94
C PRO A 111 -10.04 -0.08 -34.90
N LEU A 112 -10.29 1.14 -34.41
CA LEU A 112 -9.89 2.32 -35.14
C LEU A 112 -8.39 2.18 -35.39
N ALA A 113 -7.97 2.09 -36.65
CA ALA A 113 -6.56 2.11 -36.99
C ALA A 113 -6.00 3.43 -36.46
N MET A 114 -5.30 3.35 -35.34
CA MET A 114 -4.71 4.52 -34.74
C MET A 114 -3.48 4.90 -35.57
N PRO A 115 -3.29 6.18 -35.92
CA PRO A 115 -1.99 6.64 -36.37
C PRO A 115 -0.97 6.29 -35.30
N ALA A 116 0.23 5.88 -35.70
CA ALA A 116 1.37 5.64 -34.82
C ALA A 116 1.72 6.94 -34.06
N GLY A 117 1.02 7.16 -32.95
CA GLY A 117 1.18 8.28 -32.03
C GLY A 117 1.99 7.84 -30.83
N GLN A 118 2.64 8.83 -30.20
CA GLN A 118 3.53 8.66 -29.05
C GLN A 118 2.93 7.77 -27.96
N PRO A 119 3.76 6.97 -27.27
CA PRO A 119 3.31 6.07 -26.21
C PRO A 119 2.44 6.82 -25.20
N ALA A 120 1.23 6.32 -25.00
CA ALA A 120 0.30 6.82 -24.01
C ALA A 120 0.87 6.54 -22.61
N MET A 121 1.31 7.59 -21.92
CA MET A 121 1.85 7.47 -20.57
C MET A 121 0.72 7.33 -19.56
N SER A 122 0.50 6.12 -19.04
CA SER A 122 -0.34 5.88 -17.87
C SER A 122 0.42 6.25 -16.59
N GLN A 123 -0.24 6.89 -15.61
CA GLN A 123 0.35 7.25 -14.31
C GLN A 123 0.16 6.15 -13.24
N ALA A 124 -0.28 4.95 -13.61
CA ALA A 124 -0.51 3.88 -12.64
C ALA A 124 0.82 3.25 -12.18
N PRO A 125 0.97 2.76 -10.94
CA PRO A 125 2.23 2.29 -10.34
C PRO A 125 3.08 1.35 -11.20
N SER A 126 4.40 1.31 -10.96
CA SER A 126 5.32 0.43 -11.71
C SER A 126 5.08 -1.03 -11.30
N TRP A 127 4.63 -1.86 -12.25
CA TRP A 127 4.21 -3.25 -12.07
C TRP A 127 5.29 -4.29 -12.42
N GLU A 128 6.56 -3.88 -12.44
CA GLU A 128 7.67 -4.75 -12.84
C GLU A 128 7.75 -5.96 -11.90
N GLY A 129 7.67 -7.17 -12.48
CA GLY A 129 7.65 -8.45 -11.76
C GLY A 129 6.35 -8.81 -11.04
N ALA A 130 5.26 -8.05 -11.21
CA ALA A 130 3.97 -8.33 -10.57
C ALA A 130 3.11 -9.32 -11.37
N TYR A 131 2.20 -10.00 -10.67
CA TYR A 131 1.23 -10.92 -11.22
C TYR A 131 -0.18 -10.32 -11.20
N ASP A 132 -0.95 -10.57 -12.25
CA ASP A 132 -2.41 -10.45 -12.26
C ASP A 132 -3.03 -11.73 -11.70
N VAL A 133 -3.69 -11.63 -10.56
CA VAL A 133 -4.39 -12.73 -9.90
C VAL A 133 -5.89 -12.48 -9.94
N GLN A 134 -6.61 -13.36 -10.64
CA GLN A 134 -8.07 -13.33 -10.73
C GLN A 134 -8.66 -14.64 -10.28
N PHE A 135 -9.74 -14.59 -9.50
CA PHE A 135 -10.53 -15.78 -9.15
C PHE A 135 -11.92 -15.42 -8.64
N LEU A 136 -12.78 -16.43 -8.55
CA LEU A 136 -14.10 -16.36 -7.94
C LEU A 136 -14.11 -17.09 -6.60
N VAL A 137 -14.82 -16.56 -5.62
CA VAL A 137 -15.13 -17.21 -4.35
C VAL A 137 -16.61 -17.49 -4.31
N GLN A 138 -16.98 -18.77 -4.31
CA GLN A 138 -18.36 -19.22 -4.24
C GLN A 138 -18.85 -19.21 -2.79
N ARG A 139 -20.06 -18.66 -2.58
CA ARG A 139 -20.73 -18.56 -1.28
C ARG A 139 -19.78 -18.05 -0.19
N PRO A 140 -19.26 -16.81 -0.34
CA PRO A 140 -18.28 -16.28 0.57
C PRO A 140 -18.83 -16.23 2.01
N THR A 141 -18.02 -16.70 2.95
CA THR A 141 -18.32 -16.72 4.40
C THR A 141 -17.84 -15.47 5.11
N ARG A 142 -17.07 -14.61 4.42
CA ARG A 142 -16.48 -13.38 4.95
C ARG A 142 -17.04 -12.16 4.19
N PRO A 143 -17.22 -11.01 4.86
CA PRO A 143 -17.65 -9.79 4.17
C PRO A 143 -16.64 -9.35 3.10
N VAL A 144 -17.14 -9.00 1.91
CA VAL A 144 -16.35 -8.51 0.75
C VAL A 144 -15.38 -7.39 1.16
N ALA A 145 -15.87 -6.40 1.92
CA ALA A 145 -15.05 -5.29 2.39
C ALA A 145 -13.86 -5.74 3.27
N LYS A 146 -14.04 -6.76 4.11
CA LYS A 146 -12.98 -7.29 4.98
C LYS A 146 -11.93 -8.07 4.20
N VAL A 147 -12.36 -8.83 3.20
CA VAL A 147 -11.44 -9.54 2.29
C VAL A 147 -10.63 -8.53 1.48
N ARG A 148 -11.27 -7.46 0.99
CA ARG A 148 -10.61 -6.35 0.29
C ARG A 148 -9.57 -5.66 1.16
N GLU A 149 -9.95 -5.28 2.38
CA GLU A 149 -9.05 -4.63 3.35
C GLU A 149 -7.83 -5.51 3.65
N GLU A 150 -8.03 -6.82 3.86
CA GLU A 150 -6.93 -7.75 4.09
C GLU A 150 -6.01 -7.85 2.87
N MET A 151 -6.55 -8.01 1.65
CA MET A 151 -5.72 -8.06 0.44
C MET A 151 -4.85 -6.82 0.27
N LEU A 152 -5.39 -5.62 0.54
CA LEU A 152 -4.64 -4.36 0.51
C LEU A 152 -3.47 -4.34 1.51
N GLN A 153 -3.58 -5.02 2.66
CA GLN A 153 -2.49 -5.10 3.65
C GLN A 153 -1.31 -5.95 3.17
N PHE A 154 -1.51 -6.85 2.21
CA PHE A 154 -0.47 -7.73 1.67
C PHE A 154 0.30 -7.13 0.50
N GLY A 155 0.30 -5.80 0.36
CA GLY A 155 1.03 -5.08 -0.70
C GLY A 155 0.41 -5.28 -2.08
N ALA A 156 -0.88 -5.62 -2.11
CA ALA A 156 -1.65 -5.70 -3.33
C ALA A 156 -2.07 -4.32 -3.81
N ASP A 157 -1.80 -4.04 -5.08
CA ASP A 157 -2.29 -2.86 -5.78
C ASP A 157 -3.41 -3.24 -6.75
N CYS A 158 -4.20 -2.26 -7.20
CA CYS A 158 -5.37 -2.48 -8.07
C CYS A 158 -6.36 -3.54 -7.53
N VAL A 159 -6.55 -3.60 -6.22
CA VAL A 159 -7.44 -4.58 -5.56
C VAL A 159 -8.91 -4.30 -5.89
N LEU A 160 -9.47 -5.13 -6.77
CA LEU A 160 -10.90 -5.24 -7.06
C LEU A 160 -11.44 -6.50 -6.37
N VAL A 161 -12.24 -6.29 -5.32
CA VAL A 161 -12.98 -7.37 -4.66
C VAL A 161 -14.43 -6.94 -4.59
N VAL A 162 -15.27 -7.59 -5.38
CA VAL A 162 -16.68 -7.22 -5.58
C VAL A 162 -17.56 -8.45 -5.58
N GLY A 163 -18.79 -8.31 -5.11
CA GLY A 163 -19.75 -9.41 -5.11
C GLY A 163 -20.70 -9.33 -3.92
N ASP A 164 -21.35 -10.45 -3.67
CA ASP A 164 -22.36 -10.62 -2.63
C ASP A 164 -22.21 -11.98 -1.92
N GLU A 165 -23.22 -12.37 -1.13
CA GLU A 165 -23.24 -13.62 -0.38
C GLU A 165 -23.25 -14.89 -1.28
N THR A 166 -23.47 -14.73 -2.59
CA THR A 166 -23.51 -15.85 -3.54
C THR A 166 -22.18 -16.05 -4.25
N VAL A 167 -21.54 -14.96 -4.68
CA VAL A 167 -20.26 -14.98 -5.39
C VAL A 167 -19.48 -13.70 -5.14
N MET A 168 -18.18 -13.84 -4.95
CA MET A 168 -17.23 -12.72 -4.86
C MET A 168 -16.15 -12.89 -5.93
N LYS A 169 -15.96 -11.87 -6.77
CA LYS A 169 -14.88 -11.81 -7.76
C LYS A 169 -13.71 -11.04 -7.17
N VAL A 170 -12.52 -11.59 -7.37
CA VAL A 170 -11.24 -11.00 -6.99
C VAL A 170 -10.42 -10.77 -8.26
N HIS A 171 -9.84 -9.59 -8.38
CA HIS A 171 -8.81 -9.22 -9.36
C HIS A 171 -7.81 -8.31 -8.64
N VAL A 172 -6.55 -8.76 -8.57
CA VAL A 172 -5.50 -8.12 -7.79
C VAL A 172 -4.18 -8.15 -8.54
N HIS A 173 -3.44 -7.04 -8.55
CA HIS A 173 -2.05 -7.02 -8.97
C HIS A 173 -1.14 -7.16 -7.74
N THR A 174 -0.22 -8.12 -7.76
CA THR A 174 0.60 -8.43 -6.58
C THR A 174 1.93 -9.08 -6.93
N LEU A 175 2.95 -8.84 -6.09
CA LEU A 175 4.20 -9.60 -6.11
C LEU A 175 4.08 -10.96 -5.39
N LYS A 176 2.97 -11.18 -4.67
CA LYS A 176 2.73 -12.35 -3.80
C LYS A 176 1.41 -13.04 -4.18
N PRO A 177 1.32 -13.69 -5.37
CA PRO A 177 0.08 -14.25 -5.87
C PRO A 177 -0.48 -15.37 -4.98
N ASP A 178 0.39 -16.13 -4.33
CA ASP A 178 0.08 -17.19 -3.38
C ASP A 178 -0.68 -16.67 -2.15
N GLU A 179 -0.27 -15.52 -1.60
CA GLU A 179 -0.92 -14.90 -0.44
C GLU A 179 -2.34 -14.43 -0.77
N ILE A 180 -2.55 -13.87 -1.97
CA ILE A 180 -3.90 -13.42 -2.39
C ILE A 180 -4.84 -14.60 -2.57
N ILE A 181 -4.37 -15.70 -3.18
CA ILE A 181 -5.14 -16.93 -3.30
C ILE A 181 -5.46 -17.50 -1.91
N ARG A 182 -4.49 -17.48 -0.98
CA ARG A 182 -4.67 -17.93 0.41
C ARG A 182 -5.78 -17.13 1.10
N ILE A 183 -5.80 -15.81 0.97
CA ILE A 183 -6.87 -14.97 1.51
C ILE A 183 -8.22 -15.38 0.91
N GLY A 184 -8.29 -15.60 -0.41
CA GLY A 184 -9.51 -16.09 -1.07
C GLY A 184 -10.04 -17.40 -0.50
N LEU A 185 -9.14 -18.36 -0.24
CA LEU A 185 -9.48 -19.66 0.35
C LEU A 185 -10.03 -19.56 1.78
N THR A 186 -9.65 -18.54 2.54
CA THR A 186 -10.23 -18.30 3.88
C THR A 186 -11.65 -17.73 3.81
N ALA A 187 -12.03 -17.13 2.68
CA ALA A 187 -13.33 -16.53 2.47
C ALA A 187 -14.35 -17.48 1.85
N GLY A 188 -13.95 -18.62 1.30
CA GLY A 188 -14.88 -19.60 0.71
C GLY A 188 -14.20 -20.53 -0.29
N ARG A 189 -15.01 -21.19 -1.13
CA ARG A 189 -14.47 -22.07 -2.18
C ARG A 189 -14.03 -21.23 -3.38
N VAL A 190 -12.72 -21.24 -3.66
CA VAL A 190 -12.14 -20.57 -4.82
C VAL A 190 -12.39 -21.39 -6.10
N ALA A 191 -12.71 -20.70 -7.20
CA ALA A 191 -12.92 -21.24 -8.55
C ALA A 191 -12.35 -20.26 -9.60
N ASP A 192 -12.15 -20.75 -10.82
CA ASP A 192 -11.68 -19.96 -11.98
C ASP A 192 -10.43 -19.12 -11.70
N VAL A 193 -9.40 -19.78 -11.16
CA VAL A 193 -8.12 -19.14 -10.81
C VAL A 193 -7.30 -18.88 -12.07
N VAL A 194 -6.93 -17.62 -12.27
CA VAL A 194 -6.01 -17.13 -13.29
C VAL A 194 -4.87 -16.41 -12.57
N VAL A 195 -3.63 -16.76 -12.93
CA VAL A 195 -2.41 -16.11 -12.43
C VAL A 195 -1.52 -15.86 -13.64
N GLU A 196 -1.31 -14.60 -13.97
CA GLU A 196 -0.59 -14.18 -15.17
C GLU A 196 0.53 -13.20 -14.81
N ASP A 197 1.67 -13.33 -15.47
CA ASP A 197 2.79 -12.41 -15.33
C ASP A 197 2.49 -11.13 -16.13
N LEU A 198 2.46 -9.98 -15.44
CA LEU A 198 2.10 -8.70 -16.07
C LEU A 198 3.14 -8.23 -17.08
N ASP A 199 4.43 -8.55 -16.87
CA ASP A 199 5.50 -8.19 -17.81
C ASP A 199 5.36 -9.02 -19.09
N ALA A 200 5.07 -10.32 -18.94
CA ALA A 200 4.82 -11.19 -20.08
C ALA A 200 3.58 -10.77 -20.87
N MET A 201 2.49 -10.41 -20.19
CA MET A 201 1.25 -9.94 -20.81
C MET A 201 1.46 -8.60 -21.53
N THR A 202 2.23 -7.69 -20.93
CA THR A 202 2.60 -6.41 -21.55
C THR A 202 3.43 -6.63 -22.80
N ALA A 203 4.47 -7.48 -22.73
CA ALA A 203 5.31 -7.81 -23.87
C ALA A 203 4.57 -8.54 -25.00
N GLU A 204 3.54 -9.33 -24.67
CA GLU A 204 2.64 -9.94 -25.67
C GLU A 204 1.70 -8.91 -26.30
N HIS A 205 1.11 -8.03 -25.49
CA HIS A 205 0.27 -6.94 -25.98
C HIS A 205 1.05 -6.00 -26.90
N GLU A 206 2.29 -5.65 -26.54
CA GLU A 206 3.23 -4.88 -27.35
C GLU A 206 3.51 -5.56 -28.69
N ARG A 207 3.80 -6.87 -28.68
CA ARG A 207 4.03 -7.64 -29.91
C ARG A 207 2.78 -7.72 -30.79
N ALA A 208 1.60 -7.84 -30.20
CA ALA A 208 0.34 -8.00 -30.91
C ALA A 208 -0.23 -6.69 -31.47
N THR A 209 -0.02 -5.56 -30.78
CA THR A 209 -0.67 -4.28 -31.09
C THR A 209 0.30 -3.18 -31.51
N GLY A 210 1.60 -3.32 -31.22
CA GLY A 210 2.59 -2.25 -31.36
C GLY A 210 2.47 -1.14 -30.32
N ILE A 211 1.57 -1.26 -29.34
CA ILE A 211 1.37 -0.28 -28.27
C ILE A 211 2.33 -0.58 -27.13
N VAL A 212 3.34 0.27 -26.94
CA VAL A 212 4.24 0.23 -25.79
C VAL A 212 3.53 0.79 -24.57
N VAL A 213 3.14 -0.09 -23.65
CA VAL A 213 2.65 0.31 -22.32
C VAL A 213 3.89 0.50 -21.47
N ALA A 214 4.51 1.68 -21.57
CA ALA A 214 5.61 2.00 -20.69
C ALA A 214 5.08 1.99 -19.23
N PRO A 215 5.83 1.41 -18.26
CA PRO A 215 5.55 1.64 -16.86
C PRO A 215 5.46 3.15 -16.63
N PRO A 216 4.69 3.61 -15.62
CA PRO A 216 4.56 5.04 -15.35
C PRO A 216 5.96 5.65 -15.33
N SER A 217 6.16 6.78 -16.02
CA SER A 217 7.39 7.52 -15.74
C SER A 217 7.28 7.91 -14.27
N ARG A 218 8.10 7.27 -13.41
CA ARG A 218 8.33 7.80 -12.09
C ARG A 218 8.68 9.27 -12.28
N GLY A 219 8.08 10.16 -11.49
CA GLY A 219 8.44 11.57 -11.54
C GLY A 219 9.96 11.72 -11.51
N PRO A 220 10.53 12.83 -12.04
CA PRO A 220 11.98 12.98 -12.12
C PRO A 220 12.64 12.61 -10.80
N ALA A 221 13.62 11.69 -10.85
CA ALA A 221 14.23 11.14 -9.66
C ALA A 221 14.73 12.26 -8.73
N ALA A 222 14.33 12.19 -7.46
CA ALA A 222 14.71 13.17 -6.46
C ALA A 222 16.24 13.20 -6.28
N PRO A 223 16.83 14.32 -5.85
CA PRO A 223 18.27 14.36 -5.56
C PRO A 223 18.67 13.36 -4.47
N ILE A 224 17.83 13.21 -3.44
CA ILE A 224 18.00 12.28 -2.34
C ILE A 224 16.66 11.69 -1.91
N GLY A 225 16.67 10.42 -1.51
CA GLY A 225 15.56 9.72 -0.84
C GLY A 225 16.08 8.92 0.34
N VAL A 226 15.18 8.37 1.15
CA VAL A 226 15.54 7.55 2.30
C VAL A 226 14.67 6.29 2.36
N VAL A 227 15.29 5.16 2.64
CA VAL A 227 14.65 3.86 2.91
C VAL A 227 14.84 3.53 4.38
N ALA A 228 13.76 3.22 5.08
CA ALA A 228 13.79 2.83 6.48
C ALA A 228 13.16 1.45 6.67
N VAL A 229 13.88 0.55 7.34
CA VAL A 229 13.35 -0.75 7.74
C VAL A 229 12.65 -0.61 9.09
N VAL A 230 11.40 -1.07 9.21
CA VAL A 230 10.61 -0.85 10.44
C VAL A 230 9.79 -2.08 10.88
N PRO A 231 9.60 -2.29 12.20
CA PRO A 231 9.00 -3.50 12.75
C PRO A 231 7.48 -3.46 12.90
N GLY A 232 6.82 -2.33 12.61
CA GLY A 232 5.39 -2.13 12.91
C GLY A 232 4.72 -1.05 12.05
N ASP A 233 3.40 -1.13 11.91
CA ASP A 233 2.63 -0.24 11.01
C ASP A 233 2.63 1.20 11.49
N GLY A 234 2.70 1.38 12.81
CA GLY A 234 2.87 2.68 13.44
C GLY A 234 4.21 3.32 13.08
N PHE A 235 5.31 2.60 13.22
CA PHE A 235 6.63 3.05 12.75
C PHE A 235 6.63 3.33 11.24
N ALA A 236 5.97 2.49 10.44
CA ALA A 236 5.83 2.72 9.01
C ALA A 236 5.09 4.02 8.69
N ALA A 237 4.03 4.33 9.41
CA ALA A 237 3.28 5.57 9.24
C ALA A 237 4.16 6.79 9.58
N VAL A 238 4.90 6.76 10.69
CA VAL A 238 5.80 7.85 11.09
C VAL A 238 6.92 8.03 10.06
N ALA A 239 7.60 6.95 9.67
CA ALA A 239 8.69 7.03 8.70
C ALA A 239 8.22 7.58 7.34
N ARG A 240 7.05 7.14 6.85
CA ARG A 240 6.44 7.72 5.63
C ARG A 240 6.11 9.20 5.78
N SER A 241 5.61 9.62 6.94
CA SER A 241 5.31 11.03 7.20
C SER A 241 6.55 11.92 7.16
N LEU A 242 7.72 11.34 7.46
CA LEU A 242 9.04 11.98 7.36
C LEU A 242 9.70 11.79 5.96
N GLY A 243 8.96 11.26 4.98
CA GLY A 243 9.40 11.13 3.60
C GLY A 243 10.19 9.85 3.29
N ALA A 244 10.18 8.85 4.17
CA ALA A 244 10.85 7.59 3.92
C ALA A 244 10.01 6.60 3.12
N THR A 245 10.65 5.92 2.17
CA THR A 245 10.17 4.64 1.64
C THR A 245 10.37 3.58 2.72
N VAL A 246 9.34 2.81 3.01
CA VAL A 246 9.35 1.90 4.16
C VAL A 246 9.42 0.46 3.69
N LEU A 247 10.37 -0.28 4.26
CA LEU A 247 10.45 -1.72 4.14
C LEU A 247 10.10 -2.36 5.49
N ARG A 248 9.30 -3.43 5.48
CA ARG A 248 9.00 -4.17 6.71
C ARG A 248 10.21 -4.99 7.12
N GLY A 249 10.59 -4.89 8.39
CA GLY A 249 11.60 -5.79 8.94
C GLY A 249 11.90 -5.58 10.42
N GLY A 250 12.83 -6.37 10.95
CA GLY A 250 13.27 -6.32 12.34
C GLY A 250 13.82 -7.66 12.80
N ALA A 251 14.10 -7.82 14.10
CA ALA A 251 14.84 -8.94 14.66
C ALA A 251 14.41 -10.35 14.22
N THR A 252 13.13 -10.57 13.90
CA THR A 252 12.56 -11.86 13.47
C THR A 252 12.16 -11.91 11.99
N MET A 253 12.25 -10.79 11.28
CA MET A 253 11.87 -10.62 9.87
C MET A 253 12.90 -9.74 9.18
N ASN A 254 14.12 -10.24 8.98
CA ASN A 254 15.16 -9.48 8.30
C ASN A 254 14.88 -9.48 6.78
N PRO A 255 14.76 -8.32 6.13
CA PRO A 255 14.61 -8.26 4.69
C PRO A 255 15.86 -8.79 4.00
N SER A 256 15.65 -9.44 2.86
CA SER A 256 16.70 -9.86 1.96
C SER A 256 17.33 -8.67 1.23
N THR A 257 18.51 -8.91 0.64
CA THR A 257 19.20 -7.92 -0.21
C THR A 257 18.33 -7.49 -1.40
N GLU A 258 17.54 -8.39 -1.99
CA GLU A 258 16.65 -8.05 -3.11
C GLU A 258 15.47 -7.18 -2.67
N GLU A 259 14.88 -7.44 -1.50
CA GLU A 259 13.82 -6.59 -0.95
C GLU A 259 14.33 -5.16 -0.66
N LEU A 260 15.56 -5.03 -0.17
CA LEU A 260 16.23 -3.73 0.02
C LEU A 260 16.50 -3.03 -1.32
N LEU A 261 16.95 -3.75 -2.36
CA LEU A 261 17.13 -3.21 -3.70
C LEU A 261 15.79 -2.73 -4.29
N GLY A 262 14.72 -3.49 -4.10
CA GLY A 262 13.36 -3.10 -4.47
C GLY A 262 12.95 -1.77 -3.82
N ALA A 263 13.14 -1.64 -2.50
CA ALA A 263 12.84 -0.41 -1.77
C ALA A 263 13.73 0.78 -2.20
N ILE A 264 15.01 0.55 -2.49
CA ILE A 264 15.94 1.57 -3.02
C ILE A 264 15.47 2.06 -4.39
N ARG A 265 15.03 1.15 -5.27
CA ARG A 265 14.43 1.51 -6.56
C ARG A 265 13.18 2.36 -6.31
N GLU A 266 12.26 1.87 -5.49
CA GLU A 266 10.97 2.53 -5.15
C GLU A 266 11.15 3.96 -4.62
N ALA A 267 12.19 4.23 -3.84
CA ALA A 267 12.52 5.57 -3.35
C ALA A 267 12.78 6.60 -4.47
N ASN A 268 13.02 6.14 -5.72
CA ASN A 268 13.11 6.98 -6.92
C ASN A 268 14.01 8.21 -6.76
N ALA A 269 15.22 8.00 -6.25
CA ALA A 269 16.19 9.07 -6.01
C ALA A 269 17.58 8.71 -6.53
N ARG A 270 18.36 9.74 -6.92
CA ARG A 270 19.73 9.57 -7.43
C ARG A 270 20.72 9.15 -6.33
N THR A 271 20.42 9.54 -5.08
CA THR A 271 21.10 9.07 -3.89
C THR A 271 20.07 8.57 -2.89
N VAL A 272 20.25 7.39 -2.32
CA VAL A 272 19.33 6.81 -1.33
C VAL A 272 20.08 6.55 -0.03
N VAL A 273 19.60 7.14 1.07
CA VAL A 273 20.04 6.78 2.42
C VAL A 273 19.27 5.54 2.86
N VAL A 274 19.96 4.53 3.40
CA VAL A 274 19.32 3.33 3.94
C VAL A 274 19.55 3.27 5.44
N LEU A 275 18.46 3.13 6.19
CA LEU A 275 18.43 2.96 7.64
C LEU A 275 18.04 1.52 7.98
N PRO A 276 19.03 0.64 8.30
CA PRO A 276 18.79 -0.78 8.53
C PRO A 276 17.93 -1.08 9.75
N ASN A 277 18.05 -0.25 10.79
CA ASN A 277 17.23 -0.23 12.01
C ASN A 277 17.22 -1.55 12.81
N ASP A 278 18.09 -2.48 12.44
CA ASP A 278 18.38 -3.71 13.14
C ASP A 278 19.79 -4.14 12.77
N LYS A 279 20.58 -4.55 13.76
CA LYS A 279 21.97 -5.01 13.56
C LYS A 279 22.10 -6.13 12.54
N ASN A 280 21.09 -6.99 12.40
CA ASN A 280 21.10 -8.12 11.47
C ASN A 280 20.82 -7.70 10.03
N VAL A 281 20.28 -6.50 9.81
CA VAL A 281 19.94 -5.97 8.48
C VAL A 281 21.09 -5.14 7.89
N VAL A 282 22.03 -4.68 8.72
CA VAL A 282 23.18 -3.86 8.29
C VAL A 282 23.96 -4.51 7.14
N LEU A 283 24.24 -5.81 7.24
CA LEU A 283 24.99 -6.53 6.20
C LEU A 283 24.24 -6.59 4.87
N ALA A 284 22.94 -6.91 4.91
CA ALA A 284 22.09 -6.95 3.72
C ALA A 284 21.97 -5.56 3.07
N ALA A 285 21.86 -4.49 3.88
CA ALA A 285 21.85 -3.11 3.40
C ALA A 285 23.17 -2.71 2.72
N GLN A 286 24.31 -3.12 3.28
CA GLN A 286 25.62 -2.90 2.66
C GLN A 286 25.76 -3.67 1.34
N GLN A 287 25.28 -4.91 1.27
CA GLN A 287 25.26 -5.68 0.03
C GLN A 287 24.36 -5.02 -1.02
N ALA A 288 23.15 -4.60 -0.65
CA ALA A 288 22.24 -3.90 -1.54
C ALA A 288 22.88 -2.61 -2.08
N ALA A 289 23.61 -1.87 -1.24
CA ALA A 289 24.33 -0.69 -1.67
C ALA A 289 25.40 -0.96 -2.75
N THR A 290 26.03 -2.14 -2.75
CA THR A 290 27.03 -2.52 -3.77
C THR A 290 26.41 -2.96 -5.11
N HIS A 291 25.13 -3.33 -5.10
CA HIS A 291 24.40 -3.84 -6.27
C HIS A 291 23.34 -2.87 -6.82
N ALA A 292 23.18 -1.70 -6.20
CA ALA A 292 22.23 -0.69 -6.63
C ALA A 292 22.75 0.14 -7.83
N ASP A 293 21.83 0.52 -8.71
CA ASP A 293 22.11 1.38 -9.87
C ASP A 293 22.25 2.87 -9.53
N VAL A 294 21.99 3.23 -8.27
CA VAL A 294 22.03 4.60 -7.74
C VAL A 294 23.04 4.70 -6.60
N ASN A 295 23.42 5.92 -6.20
CA ASN A 295 24.31 6.10 -5.07
C ASN A 295 23.59 5.70 -3.78
N VAL A 296 24.11 4.73 -3.03
CA VAL A 296 23.51 4.31 -1.76
C VAL A 296 24.42 4.68 -0.58
N ARG A 297 23.84 5.27 0.47
CA ARG A 297 24.51 5.63 1.71
C ARG A 297 23.85 4.88 2.86
N VAL A 298 24.50 3.83 3.35
CA VAL A 298 24.00 3.11 4.53
C VAL A 298 24.40 3.88 5.78
N VAL A 299 23.42 4.42 6.49
CA VAL A 299 23.62 5.00 7.82
C VAL A 299 23.39 3.88 8.83
N VAL A 300 24.44 3.47 9.52
CA VAL A 300 24.40 2.26 10.36
C VAL A 300 23.58 2.53 11.63
N THR A 301 22.37 1.99 11.66
CA THR A 301 21.46 1.97 12.81
C THR A 301 21.23 0.53 13.26
N HIS A 302 21.28 0.29 14.56
CA HIS A 302 21.20 -1.06 15.13
C HIS A 302 19.82 -1.40 15.73
N ASN A 303 18.99 -0.39 15.92
CA ASN A 303 17.62 -0.50 16.37
C ASN A 303 16.76 0.58 15.70
N VAL A 304 15.43 0.41 15.75
CA VAL A 304 14.50 1.32 15.07
C VAL A 304 14.48 2.72 15.69
N ALA A 305 14.75 2.85 17.00
CA ALA A 305 14.81 4.16 17.67
C ALA A 305 15.89 5.06 17.08
N GLN A 306 17.10 4.52 16.85
CA GLN A 306 18.19 5.24 16.16
C GLN A 306 17.79 5.66 14.74
N GLY A 307 17.06 4.80 14.03
CA GLY A 307 16.51 5.12 12.71
C GLY A 307 15.52 6.26 12.72
N MET A 308 14.58 6.25 13.68
CA MET A 308 13.58 7.30 13.81
C MET A 308 14.24 8.64 14.15
N ALA A 309 15.22 8.66 15.06
CA ALA A 309 15.99 9.85 15.38
C ALA A 309 16.72 10.39 14.13
N ALA A 310 17.38 9.50 13.38
CA ALA A 310 18.06 9.86 12.15
C ALA A 310 17.11 10.46 11.09
N LEU A 311 15.88 9.93 10.97
CA LEU A 311 14.87 10.43 10.04
C LEU A 311 14.44 11.87 10.34
N VAL A 312 14.43 12.29 11.60
CA VAL A 312 14.11 13.69 11.97
C VAL A 312 15.14 14.67 11.38
N ALA A 313 16.39 14.22 11.19
CA ALA A 313 17.46 15.01 10.56
C ALA A 313 17.47 14.94 9.02
N PHE A 314 16.51 14.24 8.40
CA PHE A 314 16.44 14.13 6.95
C PHE A 314 15.97 15.45 6.32
N ASP A 315 16.88 16.14 5.62
CA ASP A 315 16.58 17.39 4.91
C ASP A 315 16.91 17.25 3.41
N PRO A 316 15.91 17.02 2.54
CA PRO A 316 16.13 16.82 1.11
C PRO A 316 16.60 18.09 0.37
N SER A 317 16.64 19.25 1.03
CA SER A 317 17.16 20.50 0.43
C SER A 317 18.68 20.62 0.47
N LYS A 318 19.35 19.82 1.30
CA LYS A 318 20.81 19.81 1.46
C LYS A 318 21.50 18.85 0.49
N LYS A 319 22.83 18.90 0.43
CA LYS A 319 23.61 17.95 -0.39
C LYS A 319 23.50 16.54 0.19
N PRO A 320 23.35 15.49 -0.64
CA PRO A 320 23.11 14.13 -0.15
C PRO A 320 24.15 13.60 0.85
N ASN A 321 25.42 13.93 0.68
CA ASN A 321 26.48 13.50 1.60
C ASN A 321 26.41 14.20 2.96
N ASP A 322 26.02 15.48 2.98
CA ASP A 322 25.88 16.26 4.20
C ASP A 322 24.68 15.71 5.00
N VAL A 323 23.56 15.45 4.32
CA VAL A 323 22.37 14.80 4.93
C VAL A 323 22.74 13.45 5.55
N ALA A 324 23.38 12.56 4.80
CA ALA A 324 23.76 11.25 5.32
C ALA A 324 24.71 11.33 6.52
N SER A 325 25.61 12.33 6.54
CA SER A 325 26.52 12.56 7.66
C SER A 325 25.79 13.09 8.90
N GLU A 326 24.88 14.06 8.74
CA GLU A 326 24.06 14.60 9.83
C GLU A 326 23.17 13.51 10.42
N MET A 327 22.48 12.74 9.58
CA MET A 327 21.66 11.59 9.99
C MET A 327 22.48 10.56 10.78
N ALA A 328 23.72 10.26 10.34
CA ALA A 328 24.59 9.34 11.06
C ALA A 328 25.00 9.87 12.44
N GLN A 329 25.30 11.17 12.57
CA GLN A 329 25.63 11.78 13.86
C GLN A 329 24.45 11.76 14.83
N VAL A 330 23.24 11.97 14.34
CA VAL A 330 22.02 11.89 15.17
C VAL A 330 21.76 10.44 15.59
N ALA A 331 21.86 9.49 14.65
CA ALA A 331 21.71 8.06 14.93
C ALA A 331 22.69 7.56 16.02
N GLU A 332 23.94 8.05 15.99
CA GLU A 332 24.98 7.65 16.94
C GLU A 332 24.73 8.15 18.37
N ARG A 333 24.04 9.29 18.51
CA ARG A 333 23.70 9.88 19.82
C ARG A 333 22.38 9.35 20.38
N ALA A 334 21.51 8.83 19.51
CA ALA A 334 20.23 8.28 19.90
C ALA A 334 20.40 6.91 20.56
N HIS A 335 19.65 6.71 21.65
CA HIS A 335 19.62 5.45 22.38
C HIS A 335 18.24 4.79 22.26
N GLY A 336 18.23 3.48 22.06
CA GLY A 336 17.01 2.67 22.01
C GLY A 336 16.86 1.80 23.25
N ILE A 337 15.70 1.88 23.91
CA ILE A 337 15.31 0.90 24.93
C ILE A 337 14.23 -0.01 24.35
N GLU A 338 14.46 -1.31 24.37
CA GLU A 338 13.50 -2.32 23.90
C GLU A 338 13.12 -3.22 25.08
N VAL A 339 11.82 -3.33 25.37
CA VAL A 339 11.31 -4.20 26.44
C VAL A 339 10.68 -5.44 25.83
N THR A 340 11.04 -6.61 26.34
CA THR A 340 10.47 -7.90 25.91
C THR A 340 10.51 -8.91 27.06
N HIS A 341 10.10 -10.16 26.80
CA HIS A 341 10.10 -11.23 27.80
C HIS A 341 11.08 -12.35 27.45
N ALA A 342 11.70 -12.93 28.47
CA ALA A 342 12.51 -14.12 28.32
C ALA A 342 11.62 -15.34 27.97
N ILE A 343 11.85 -15.96 26.81
CA ILE A 343 11.07 -17.14 26.38
C ILE A 343 11.54 -18.45 27.04
N ARG A 344 12.71 -18.43 27.68
CA ARG A 344 13.36 -19.55 28.37
C ARG A 344 14.33 -19.01 29.42
N ASP A 345 14.70 -19.86 30.36
CA ASP A 345 15.81 -19.57 31.27
C ASP A 345 17.11 -19.41 30.47
N ALA A 346 17.84 -18.33 30.72
CA ALA A 346 19.06 -18.02 29.99
C ALA A 346 20.02 -17.16 30.83
N THR A 347 21.29 -17.13 30.43
CA THR A 347 22.26 -16.15 30.92
C THR A 347 22.69 -15.29 29.76
N ILE A 348 22.36 -14.00 29.80
CA ILE A 348 22.65 -13.02 28.75
C ILE A 348 23.47 -11.91 29.38
N ASP A 349 24.65 -11.62 28.82
CA ASP A 349 25.57 -10.59 29.33
C ASP A 349 25.89 -10.72 30.84
N GLY A 350 25.95 -11.97 31.34
CA GLY A 350 26.17 -12.28 32.76
C GLY A 350 24.95 -12.12 33.66
N THR A 351 23.78 -11.75 33.12
CA THR A 351 22.50 -11.66 33.83
C THR A 351 21.72 -12.95 33.68
N HIS A 352 21.31 -13.55 34.80
CA HIS A 352 20.41 -14.72 34.81
C HIS A 352 18.97 -14.26 34.67
N LEU A 353 18.30 -14.74 33.63
CA LEU A 353 16.90 -14.44 33.31
C LEU A 353 16.08 -15.71 33.41
N HIS A 354 14.94 -15.64 34.10
CA HIS A 354 13.97 -16.72 34.15
C HIS A 354 12.91 -16.58 33.06
N LYS A 355 12.40 -17.71 32.57
CA LYS A 355 11.31 -17.72 31.59
C LYS A 355 10.10 -16.91 32.10
N GLY A 356 9.66 -15.97 31.28
CA GLY A 356 8.52 -15.09 31.56
C GLY A 356 8.91 -13.76 32.20
N GLU A 357 10.15 -13.58 32.66
CA GLU A 357 10.60 -12.29 33.17
C GLU A 357 10.65 -11.25 32.04
N ALA A 358 10.23 -10.03 32.36
CA ALA A 358 10.44 -8.87 31.52
C ALA A 358 11.91 -8.46 31.57
N MET A 359 12.49 -8.11 30.43
CA MET A 359 13.84 -7.59 30.30
C MET A 359 13.84 -6.33 29.44
N ALA A 360 14.67 -5.36 29.80
CA ALA A 360 14.93 -4.18 28.99
C ALA A 360 16.34 -4.23 28.41
N LEU A 361 16.41 -4.03 27.11
CA LEU A 361 17.64 -3.95 26.33
C LEU A 361 17.91 -2.48 26.03
N LEU A 362 19.06 -1.97 26.45
CA LEU A 362 19.56 -0.66 26.04
C LEU A 362 20.59 -0.89 24.93
N ASP A 363 20.27 -0.45 23.71
CA ASP A 363 21.06 -0.68 22.50
C ASP A 363 21.50 -2.15 22.34
N GLY A 364 20.55 -3.06 22.63
CA GLY A 364 20.75 -4.50 22.49
C GLY A 364 21.46 -5.20 23.66
N LYS A 365 21.82 -4.48 24.73
CA LYS A 365 22.40 -5.08 25.95
C LYS A 365 21.38 -5.11 27.08
N VAL A 366 21.28 -6.23 27.79
CA VAL A 366 20.35 -6.35 28.92
C VAL A 366 20.82 -5.44 30.06
N VAL A 367 19.98 -4.49 30.46
CA VAL A 367 20.30 -3.53 31.53
C VAL A 367 19.34 -3.57 32.71
N ALA A 368 18.17 -4.18 32.56
CA ALA A 368 17.22 -4.37 33.65
C ALA A 368 16.37 -5.62 33.36
N HIS A 369 15.89 -6.27 34.42
CA HIS A 369 14.93 -7.37 34.34
C HIS A 369 14.05 -7.44 35.59
N GLY A 370 12.90 -8.12 35.49
CA GLY A 370 11.97 -8.32 36.61
C GLY A 370 10.59 -8.78 36.15
N ASP A 371 9.60 -8.67 37.03
CA ASP A 371 8.25 -9.21 36.80
C ASP A 371 7.33 -8.29 35.96
N ASP A 372 7.64 -6.99 35.87
CA ASP A 372 6.75 -5.99 35.25
C ASP A 372 7.51 -5.12 34.22
N GLU A 373 7.04 -5.17 32.97
CA GLU A 373 7.63 -4.47 31.82
C GLU A 373 7.84 -2.96 32.05
N VAL A 374 6.89 -2.29 32.71
CA VAL A 374 6.93 -0.84 32.92
C VAL A 374 7.96 -0.46 33.96
N SER A 375 8.09 -1.29 35.01
CA SER A 375 9.11 -1.10 36.04
C SER A 375 10.50 -1.32 35.45
N THR A 376 10.67 -2.38 34.65
CA THR A 376 11.92 -2.68 33.92
C THR A 376 12.28 -1.58 32.92
N LEU A 377 11.28 -1.04 32.19
CA LEU A 377 11.45 0.12 31.30
C LEU A 377 12.00 1.33 32.04
N CYS A 378 11.38 1.68 33.18
CA CYS A 378 11.79 2.84 33.96
C CYS A 378 13.20 2.69 34.53
N GLU A 379 13.60 1.49 34.91
CA GLU A 379 14.96 1.22 35.36
C GLU A 379 15.99 1.43 34.25
N ALA A 380 15.71 0.93 33.04
CA ALA A 380 16.56 1.17 31.88
C ALA A 380 16.64 2.67 31.54
N ALA A 381 15.51 3.38 31.54
CA ALA A 381 15.45 4.80 31.22
C ALA A 381 16.25 5.69 32.18
N ARG A 382 16.31 5.34 33.48
CA ARG A 382 17.11 6.09 34.46
C ARG A 382 18.61 6.09 34.18
N ARG A 383 19.10 5.16 33.34
CA ARG A 383 20.51 5.13 32.93
C ARG A 383 20.83 6.23 31.90
N LEU A 384 19.81 6.79 31.26
CA LEU A 384 19.92 7.85 30.25
C LEU A 384 19.59 9.21 30.88
N THR A 385 20.52 9.73 31.69
CA THR A 385 20.31 10.92 32.52
C THR A 385 20.37 12.25 31.77
N GLU A 386 21.00 12.26 30.60
CA GLU A 386 21.19 13.45 29.75
C GLU A 386 20.12 13.57 28.65
N THR A 387 19.16 12.64 28.59
CA THR A 387 18.09 12.63 27.59
C THR A 387 17.10 13.76 27.82
N GLU A 388 16.76 14.48 26.77
CA GLU A 388 15.77 15.57 26.80
C GLU A 388 14.38 15.06 26.42
N VAL A 389 14.30 14.10 25.50
CA VAL A 389 13.04 13.56 25.01
C VAL A 389 13.06 12.02 24.99
N PHE A 390 12.02 11.42 25.57
CA PHE A 390 11.70 10.01 25.39
C PHE A 390 10.44 9.86 24.53
N THR A 391 10.57 9.18 23.40
CA THR A 391 9.43 8.82 22.55
C THR A 391 9.07 7.36 22.80
N LEU A 392 7.92 7.13 23.46
CA LEU A 392 7.42 5.80 23.79
C LEU A 392 6.55 5.24 22.66
N TYR A 393 7.04 4.20 22.01
CA TYR A 393 6.34 3.45 20.97
C TYR A 393 5.66 2.20 21.55
N SER A 394 4.34 2.12 21.44
CA SER A 394 3.55 0.97 21.90
C SER A 394 3.51 -0.18 20.89
N GLY A 395 3.69 -1.41 21.36
CA GLY A 395 3.51 -2.62 20.56
C GLY A 395 2.05 -2.97 20.30
N ALA A 396 1.80 -3.79 19.29
CA ALA A 396 0.45 -4.14 18.81
C ALA A 396 -0.45 -4.83 19.86
N GLY A 397 0.17 -5.50 20.85
CA GLY A 397 -0.55 -6.21 21.93
C GLY A 397 -0.82 -5.39 23.19
N VAL A 398 -0.44 -4.11 23.23
CA VAL A 398 -0.54 -3.29 24.46
C VAL A 398 -1.77 -2.39 24.41
N ASP A 399 -2.62 -2.48 25.42
CA ASP A 399 -3.80 -1.63 25.51
C ASP A 399 -3.46 -0.17 25.89
N LYS A 400 -4.36 0.75 25.56
CA LYS A 400 -4.17 2.19 25.79
C LYS A 400 -3.98 2.56 27.26
N ALA A 401 -4.59 1.84 28.19
CA ALA A 401 -4.47 2.13 29.62
C ALA A 401 -3.06 1.76 30.11
N ARG A 402 -2.52 0.64 29.65
CA ARG A 402 -1.16 0.19 29.93
C ARG A 402 -0.11 1.12 29.31
N VAL A 403 -0.33 1.61 28.08
CA VAL A 403 0.53 2.64 27.46
C VAL A 403 0.52 3.95 28.26
N ALA A 404 -0.67 4.45 28.63
CA ALA A 404 -0.78 5.67 29.43
C ALA A 404 -0.10 5.53 30.80
N TYR A 405 -0.24 4.36 31.45
CA TYR A 405 0.44 4.04 32.68
C TYR A 405 1.97 4.02 32.50
N ALA A 406 2.48 3.37 31.45
CA ALA A 406 3.90 3.33 31.14
C ALA A 406 4.48 4.75 30.95
N ALA A 407 3.82 5.59 30.16
CA ALA A 407 4.23 6.97 29.94
C ALA A 407 4.23 7.79 31.23
N GLN A 408 3.20 7.65 32.09
CA GLN A 408 3.15 8.33 33.39
C GLN A 408 4.30 7.90 34.30
N ARG A 409 4.59 6.61 34.37
CA ARG A 409 5.69 6.06 35.17
C ARG A 409 7.04 6.51 34.65
N LEU A 410 7.22 6.57 33.32
CA LEU A 410 8.44 7.06 32.68
C LEU A 410 8.68 8.55 33.00
N ARG A 411 7.65 9.39 32.90
CA ARG A 411 7.72 10.82 33.31
C ARG A 411 8.13 10.99 34.78
N ALA A 412 7.58 10.15 35.66
CA ALA A 412 7.93 10.18 37.08
C ALA A 412 9.37 9.70 37.35
N ALA A 413 9.86 8.72 36.58
CA ALA A 413 11.21 8.19 36.71
C ALA A 413 12.27 9.13 36.14
N CYS A 414 11.96 9.87 35.08
CA CYS A 414 12.86 10.78 34.38
C CYS A 414 12.25 12.19 34.28
N PRO A 415 12.16 12.96 35.38
CA PRO A 415 11.41 14.22 35.44
C PRO A 415 12.03 15.37 34.64
N ARG A 416 13.25 15.22 34.14
CA ARG A 416 13.95 16.21 33.31
C ARG A 416 13.65 16.05 31.82
N ALA A 417 13.10 14.91 31.41
CA ALA A 417 12.82 14.60 30.01
C ALA A 417 11.32 14.71 29.72
N SER A 418 10.95 15.21 28.55
CA SER A 418 9.57 15.09 28.07
C SER A 418 9.30 13.67 27.57
N VAL A 419 8.07 13.19 27.73
CA VAL A 419 7.66 11.87 27.24
C VAL A 419 6.53 12.02 26.23
N GLU A 420 6.79 11.60 25.01
CA GLU A 420 5.84 11.50 23.90
C GLU A 420 5.35 10.05 23.74
N ILE A 421 4.15 9.88 23.19
CA ILE A 421 3.55 8.56 22.97
C ILE A 421 3.21 8.45 21.49
N VAL A 422 3.66 7.36 20.88
CA VAL A 422 3.41 7.04 19.49
C VAL A 422 2.96 5.58 19.39
N ASP A 423 2.01 5.29 18.52
CA ASP A 423 1.68 3.90 18.21
C ASP A 423 2.79 3.32 17.32
N GLY A 424 3.47 2.27 17.77
CA GLY A 424 4.54 1.62 17.01
C GLY A 424 4.05 0.41 16.23
N GLY A 425 3.07 -0.33 16.76
CA GLY A 425 2.45 -1.49 16.12
C GLY A 425 3.40 -2.69 15.92
N GLN A 426 4.54 -2.73 16.61
CA GLN A 426 5.48 -3.85 16.54
C GLN A 426 4.95 -5.08 17.29
N PRO A 427 5.23 -6.32 16.83
CA PRO A 427 4.60 -7.52 17.37
C PRO A 427 5.27 -8.10 18.64
N HIS A 428 6.58 -7.89 18.84
CA HIS A 428 7.36 -8.62 19.86
C HIS A 428 7.79 -7.80 21.07
N TYR A 429 7.84 -6.49 20.93
CA TYR A 429 8.28 -5.57 21.98
C TYR A 429 7.08 -4.76 22.45
N PRO A 430 6.54 -5.05 23.66
CA PRO A 430 5.48 -4.24 24.27
C PRO A 430 5.78 -2.74 24.24
N PHE A 431 7.04 -2.38 24.52
CA PHE A 431 7.51 -1.00 24.47
C PHE A 431 8.87 -0.91 23.77
N ILE A 432 8.99 0.06 22.88
CA ILE A 432 10.26 0.58 22.39
C ILE A 432 10.31 2.06 22.78
N VAL A 433 11.43 2.54 23.30
CA VAL A 433 11.63 3.96 23.60
C VAL A 433 12.84 4.46 22.82
N ALA A 434 12.64 5.53 22.06
CA ALA A 434 13.74 6.35 21.57
C ALA A 434 14.08 7.41 22.61
N ALA A 435 15.36 7.57 22.90
CA ALA A 435 15.90 8.55 23.82
C ALA A 435 16.88 9.44 23.06
N GLU A 436 16.56 10.73 23.01
CA GLU A 436 17.25 11.75 22.22
C GLU A 436 17.78 12.90 23.09
#